data_AF-A0A8C9HVR3-F1
#
_entry.id   AF-A0A8C9HVR3-F1
#
_cell.length_a   1.000
_cell.length_b   1.000
_cell.length_c   1.000
_cell.angle_alpha   90.00
_cell.angle_beta   90.00
_cell.angle_gamma   90.00
#
_symmetry.space_group_name_H-M   'P 1'
#
loop_
_entity.id
_entity.type
_entity.pdbx_description
1 polymer ?
#
loop_
_entity_poly.entity_id
_entity_poly.type
_entity_poly.pdbx_seq_one_letter_code
_entity_poly.pdbx_strand_id
1 'polypeptide(L)'
;MQRWTLWAAAFLTLHSAQAFPQTDINISPALPELPQPSLCPLFWMEFKGHCYRFFPLNKTWAEADLYCSEFSVGRKSAKLASIHSL
;
A
#
# COMPACT_ATOMS: atom_id res chain seq x y z
N MET A 1 55.24 -16.76 29.96
CA MET A 1 54.34 -15.59 29.77
C MET A 1 53.18 -15.89 28.79
N GLN A 2 52.50 -17.05 28.86
CA GLN A 2 51.50 -17.45 27.82
C GLN A 2 50.23 -18.12 28.40
N ARG A 3 50.11 -18.25 29.74
CA ARG A 3 48.99 -18.96 30.36
C ARG A 3 47.83 -18.02 30.77
N TRP A 4 48.12 -16.75 31.01
CA TRP A 4 47.11 -15.74 31.36
C TRP A 4 46.28 -15.26 30.17
N THR A 5 46.84 -15.32 28.95
CA THR A 5 46.15 -14.95 27.72
C THR A 5 45.06 -15.95 27.34
N LEU A 6 45.32 -17.25 27.56
CA LEU A 6 44.33 -18.32 27.32
C LEU A 6 43.14 -18.24 28.29
N TRP A 7 43.39 -17.87 29.54
CA TRP A 7 42.32 -17.68 30.52
C TRP A 7 41.50 -16.42 30.21
N ALA A 8 42.15 -15.31 29.83
CA ALA A 8 41.43 -14.09 29.42
C ALA A 8 40.50 -14.31 28.21
N ALA A 9 40.94 -15.10 27.21
CA ALA A 9 40.10 -15.46 26.06
C ALA A 9 38.91 -16.36 26.43
N ALA A 10 39.09 -17.28 27.39
CA ALA A 10 38.01 -18.15 27.87
C ALA A 10 36.96 -17.38 28.69
N PHE A 11 37.34 -16.37 29.46
CA PHE A 11 36.39 -15.55 30.21
C PHE A 11 35.56 -14.61 29.33
N LEU A 12 36.16 -14.04 28.26
CA LEU A 12 35.47 -13.15 27.31
C LEU A 12 34.42 -13.87 26.46
N THR A 13 34.60 -15.15 26.18
CA THR A 13 33.66 -15.94 25.37
C THR A 13 32.47 -16.48 26.17
N LEU A 14 32.59 -16.61 27.50
CA LEU A 14 31.52 -17.16 28.34
C LEU A 14 30.54 -16.10 28.86
N HIS A 15 30.93 -14.83 28.94
CA HIS A 15 30.10 -13.76 29.55
C HIS A 15 29.12 -13.08 28.60
N SER A 16 29.11 -13.41 27.30
CA SER A 16 28.20 -12.76 26.33
C SER A 16 26.80 -13.37 26.29
N ALA A 17 26.57 -14.52 26.93
CA ALA A 17 25.31 -15.24 26.88
C ALA A 17 24.39 -14.99 28.10
N GLN A 18 24.62 -13.92 28.88
CA GLN A 18 23.67 -13.56 29.93
C GLN A 18 22.41 -12.99 29.28
N ALA A 19 21.47 -13.92 29.08
CA ALA A 19 20.11 -13.78 28.60
C ALA A 19 19.50 -12.43 29.00
N PHE A 20 19.41 -11.53 28.01
CA PHE A 20 18.38 -10.51 28.03
C PHE A 20 17.03 -11.23 28.16
N PRO A 21 16.19 -10.93 29.16
CA PRO A 21 14.85 -11.50 29.22
C PRO A 21 14.10 -11.02 27.98
N GLN A 22 13.76 -11.94 27.08
CA GLN A 22 12.85 -11.65 25.97
C GLN A 22 11.47 -11.39 26.58
N THR A 23 11.16 -10.12 26.83
CA THR A 23 9.77 -9.70 26.99
C THR A 23 9.12 -9.83 25.61
N ASP A 24 8.55 -11.00 25.35
CA ASP A 24 7.79 -11.27 24.13
C ASP A 24 6.43 -10.54 24.26
N ILE A 25 6.46 -9.22 24.10
CA ILE A 25 5.25 -8.40 24.05
C ILE A 25 4.68 -8.60 22.65
N ASN A 26 3.78 -9.59 22.53
CA ASN A 26 2.97 -9.78 21.32
C ASN A 26 1.93 -8.66 21.26
N ILE A 27 2.32 -7.49 20.75
CA ILE A 27 1.40 -6.46 20.33
C ILE A 27 0.72 -6.99 19.07
N SER A 28 -0.38 -7.72 19.25
CA SER A 28 -1.30 -8.00 18.16
C SER A 28 -1.69 -6.65 17.55
N PRO A 29 -1.33 -6.35 16.29
CA PRO A 29 -1.76 -5.10 15.70
C PRO A 29 -3.26 -5.29 15.44
N ALA A 30 -4.08 -4.79 16.35
CA ALA A 30 -5.42 -4.35 15.99
C ALA A 30 -5.21 -3.14 15.09
N LEU A 31 -4.81 -3.39 13.84
CA LEU A 31 -4.75 -2.40 12.79
C LEU A 31 -6.17 -1.86 12.70
N PRO A 32 -6.41 -0.57 13.02
CA PRO A 32 -7.68 0.03 12.70
C PRO A 32 -7.86 -0.20 11.20
N GLU A 33 -8.96 -0.81 10.80
CA GLU A 33 -9.32 -0.99 9.40
C GLU A 33 -9.19 0.39 8.76
N LEU A 34 -8.07 0.65 8.08
CA LEU A 34 -7.83 1.93 7.43
C LEU A 34 -9.01 2.08 6.48
N PRO A 35 -9.74 3.21 6.50
CA PRO A 35 -10.85 3.42 5.58
C PRO A 35 -10.37 3.00 4.20
N GLN A 36 -10.98 1.94 3.66
CA GLN A 36 -10.59 1.38 2.36
C GLN A 36 -10.43 2.59 1.42
N PRO A 37 -9.24 2.83 0.85
CA PRO A 37 -9.05 4.00 0.02
C PRO A 37 -10.13 3.95 -1.04
N SER A 38 -10.94 5.02 -1.13
CA SER A 38 -12.08 5.02 -2.05
C SER A 38 -11.57 4.62 -3.42
N LEU A 39 -12.10 3.52 -3.96
CA LEU A 39 -11.61 2.92 -5.20
C LEU A 39 -11.62 3.92 -6.36
N CYS A 40 -12.54 4.89 -6.28
CA CYS A 40 -12.75 5.92 -7.27
C CYS A 40 -12.46 7.34 -6.74
N PRO A 41 -12.08 8.27 -7.63
CA PRO A 41 -11.94 9.68 -7.28
C PRO A 41 -13.27 10.30 -6.83
N LEU A 42 -13.21 11.49 -6.23
CA LEU A 42 -14.41 12.22 -5.81
C LEU A 42 -15.38 12.44 -6.97
N PHE A 43 -16.66 12.20 -6.71
CA PHE A 43 -17.76 12.31 -7.68
C PHE A 43 -17.69 11.30 -8.85
N TRP A 44 -17.00 10.18 -8.67
CA TRP A 44 -17.08 9.01 -9.54
C TRP A 44 -17.83 7.89 -8.83
N MET A 45 -18.60 7.12 -9.59
CA MET A 45 -19.32 5.95 -9.09
C MET A 45 -18.53 4.69 -9.40
N GLU A 46 -18.38 3.82 -8.41
CA GLU A 46 -17.74 2.51 -8.57
C GLU A 46 -18.78 1.48 -9.03
N PHE A 47 -18.38 0.64 -9.98
CA PHE A 47 -19.11 -0.56 -10.34
C PHE A 47 -18.15 -1.62 -10.88
N LYS A 48 -18.13 -2.80 -10.26
CA LYS A 48 -17.33 -3.97 -10.66
C LYS A 48 -15.84 -3.65 -10.87
N GLY A 49 -15.24 -2.87 -9.99
CA GLY A 49 -13.81 -2.50 -10.01
C GLY A 49 -13.47 -1.37 -10.97
N HIS A 50 -14.45 -0.75 -11.62
CA HIS A 50 -14.27 0.39 -12.52
C HIS A 50 -15.00 1.63 -12.01
N CYS A 51 -14.51 2.80 -12.42
CA CYS A 51 -15.05 4.09 -12.01
C CYS A 51 -15.73 4.77 -13.19
N TYR A 52 -16.95 5.24 -12.98
CA TYR A 52 -17.78 5.85 -14.01
C TYR A 52 -18.25 7.24 -13.58
N ARG A 53 -18.37 8.15 -14.55
CA ARG A 53 -18.93 9.48 -14.36
C ARG A 53 -19.62 9.96 -15.61
N PHE A 54 -20.80 10.53 -15.43
CA PHE A 54 -21.54 11.19 -16.50
C PHE A 54 -21.27 12.70 -16.48
N PHE A 55 -21.11 13.27 -17.68
CA PHE A 55 -20.94 14.71 -17.88
C PHE A 55 -22.07 15.23 -18.78
N PRO A 56 -22.95 16.11 -18.29
CA PRO A 56 -24.08 16.66 -19.07
C PRO A 56 -23.60 17.78 -20.00
N LEU A 57 -22.62 17.51 -20.86
CA LEU A 57 -22.03 18.48 -21.79
C LEU A 57 -22.22 17.98 -23.23
N ASN A 58 -22.68 18.88 -24.11
CA ASN A 58 -22.72 18.59 -25.53
C ASN A 58 -21.31 18.67 -26.11
N LYS A 59 -20.80 17.52 -26.57
CA LYS A 59 -19.49 17.37 -27.22
C LYS A 59 -19.64 16.40 -28.39
N THR A 60 -18.82 16.57 -29.42
CA THR A 60 -18.63 15.51 -30.42
C THR A 60 -17.97 14.30 -29.76
N TRP A 61 -18.07 13.14 -30.41
CA TRP A 61 -17.47 11.91 -29.86
C TRP A 61 -15.96 12.05 -29.59
N ALA A 62 -15.23 12.66 -30.52
CA ALA A 62 -13.79 12.88 -30.39
C ALA A 62 -13.45 13.85 -29.25
N GLU A 63 -14.20 14.95 -29.12
CA GLU A 63 -14.03 15.89 -28.01
C GLU A 63 -14.35 15.25 -26.65
N ALA A 64 -15.35 14.36 -26.60
CA ALA A 64 -15.71 13.65 -25.39
C ALA A 64 -14.63 12.65 -24.96
N ASP A 65 -14.01 11.90 -25.87
CA ASP A 65 -12.89 11.01 -25.54
C ASP A 65 -11.67 11.77 -25.02
N LEU A 66 -11.35 12.90 -25.66
CA LEU A 66 -10.28 13.77 -25.21
C LEU A 66 -10.59 14.33 -23.81
N TYR A 67 -11.81 14.83 -23.59
CA TYR A 67 -12.24 15.37 -22.31
C TYR A 67 -12.20 14.31 -21.19
N CYS A 68 -12.66 13.08 -21.44
CA CYS A 68 -12.54 12.00 -20.46
C CYS A 68 -11.07 11.70 -20.11
N SER A 69 -10.16 11.83 -21.07
CA SER A 69 -8.73 11.56 -20.87
C SER A 69 -8.07 12.52 -19.87
N GLU A 70 -8.59 13.75 -19.73
CA GLU A 70 -8.11 14.76 -18.77
C GLU A 70 -8.23 14.31 -17.31
N PHE A 71 -9.10 13.33 -17.02
CA PHE A 71 -9.32 12.80 -15.67
C PHE A 71 -8.45 11.57 -15.33
N SER A 72 -7.43 11.28 -16.13
CA SER A 72 -6.48 10.21 -15.82
C SER A 72 -5.64 10.59 -14.58
N VAL A 73 -5.61 9.73 -13.57
CA VAL A 73 -4.91 9.98 -12.29
C VAL A 73 -3.86 8.91 -12.04
N GLY A 74 -2.59 9.30 -12.09
CA GLY A 74 -1.45 8.40 -11.90
C GLY A 74 -1.46 7.28 -12.94
N ARG A 75 -1.64 6.03 -12.48
CA ARG A 75 -1.72 4.84 -13.36
C ARG A 75 -3.14 4.52 -13.85
N LYS A 76 -4.17 5.22 -13.35
CA LYS A 76 -5.57 5.02 -13.77
C LYS A 76 -5.87 5.90 -14.98
N SER A 77 -6.20 5.29 -16.12
CA SER A 77 -6.64 6.01 -17.31
C SER A 77 -8.16 6.19 -17.29
N ALA A 78 -8.64 7.36 -17.71
CA ALA A 78 -10.05 7.64 -17.94
C ALA A 78 -10.32 7.80 -19.44
N LYS A 79 -11.39 7.15 -19.92
CA LYS A 79 -11.80 7.09 -21.33
C LYS A 79 -13.33 7.00 -21.42
N LEU A 80 -13.88 7.07 -22.63
CA LEU A 80 -15.30 6.79 -22.85
C LEU A 80 -15.67 5.41 -22.30
N ALA A 81 -16.88 5.32 -21.71
CA ALA A 81 -17.35 4.09 -21.09
C ALA A 81 -17.58 2.99 -22.13
N SER A 82 -17.12 1.78 -21.80
CA SER A 82 -17.42 0.55 -22.53
C SER A 82 -18.33 -0.36 -21.71
N ILE A 83 -19.32 -0.95 -22.37
CA ILE A 83 -20.35 -1.80 -21.74
C ILE A 83 -20.15 -3.22 -22.27
N HIS A 84 -19.90 -4.17 -21.38
CA HIS A 84 -19.56 -5.56 -21.73
C HIS A 84 -20.62 -6.58 -21.28
N SER A 85 -21.67 -6.12 -20.62
CA SER A 85 -22.78 -6.95 -20.14
C SER A 85 -24.05 -6.09 -20.04
N LEU A 86 -25.21 -6.74 -20.16
CA LEU A 86 -26.52 -6.16 -19.86
C LEU A 86 -26.80 -6.12 -18.35
#